data_AF-A0A812MCR5-F1
#
_entry.id   AF-A0A812MCR5-F1
#
_cell.length_a   1.000
_cell.length_b   1.000
_cell.length_c   1.000
_cell.angle_alpha   90.00
_cell.angle_beta   90.00
_cell.angle_gamma   90.00
#
_symmetry.space_group_name_H-M   'P 1'
#
loop_
_entity.id
_entity.type
_entity.pdbx_description
1 polymer ?
#
loop_
_entity_poly.entity_id
_entity_poly.type
_entity_poly.pdbx_seq_one_letter_code
_entity_poly.pdbx_strand_id
1 'polypeptide(L)'
;APEPAAPNASQETPAGTAEPEMPELSSNAVTFTFQLSDGSFKNISFDAKPVGIDFFKTTPMRVKLVAPDSLAEKAGVLPGWVLTHSQGEPLPLDFNAAILKLSLDLKHLKLVR
;
A
#
# COMPACT_ATOMS: atom_id res chain seq x y z
N ALA A 1 48.89 29.26 6.88
CA ALA A 1 48.17 30.03 5.86
C ALA A 1 46.67 29.72 5.98
N PRO A 2 45.79 30.69 5.72
CA PRO A 2 44.37 30.69 6.08
C PRO A 2 43.45 30.05 5.03
N GLU A 3 42.18 29.91 5.45
CA GLU A 3 40.92 29.42 4.85
C GLU A 3 40.53 30.05 3.48
N PRO A 4 39.63 29.40 2.69
CA PRO A 4 38.22 29.85 2.67
C PRO A 4 37.19 28.69 2.56
N ALA A 5 36.17 28.67 3.44
CA ALA A 5 34.78 29.12 3.23
C ALA A 5 34.01 28.33 2.13
N ALA A 6 33.13 27.39 2.50
CA ALA A 6 31.70 27.60 2.83
C ALA A 6 30.79 27.22 1.62
N PRO A 7 29.45 27.23 1.72
CA PRO A 7 28.60 26.32 2.48
C PRO A 7 27.44 25.74 1.61
N ASN A 8 26.70 24.76 2.16
CA ASN A 8 25.29 24.46 1.87
C ASN A 8 24.86 23.99 0.45
N ALA A 9 24.52 22.70 0.34
CA ALA A 9 23.41 22.23 -0.49
C ALA A 9 22.92 20.88 0.06
N SER A 10 21.82 20.93 0.82
CA SER A 10 20.83 19.87 1.05
C SER A 10 21.42 18.45 1.26
N GLN A 11 21.62 17.98 2.49
CA GLN A 11 20.52 17.37 3.27
C GLN A 11 19.17 17.36 2.56
N GLU A 12 19.11 16.75 1.37
CA GLU A 12 17.94 15.95 1.01
C GLU A 12 18.15 14.63 1.74
N THR A 13 17.78 14.62 3.01
CA THR A 13 16.98 13.49 3.49
C THR A 13 15.82 13.39 2.49
N PRO A 14 15.67 12.32 1.68
CA PRO A 14 14.31 11.92 1.35
C PRO A 14 13.73 11.53 2.71
N ALA A 15 13.08 12.51 3.32
CA ALA A 15 12.28 12.34 4.50
C ALA A 15 11.38 11.12 4.29
N GLY A 16 11.48 10.17 5.22
CA GLY A 16 10.71 8.94 5.21
C GLY A 16 11.57 7.69 5.42
N THR A 17 12.49 7.69 6.38
CA THR A 17 12.17 7.03 7.66
C THR A 17 10.68 7.10 7.97
N ALA A 18 9.95 6.17 7.36
CA ALA A 18 8.71 5.65 7.88
C ALA A 18 8.88 4.14 7.93
N GLU A 19 9.82 3.71 8.77
CA GLU A 19 9.65 2.47 9.52
C GLU A 19 9.05 2.90 10.89
N PRO A 20 7.77 3.32 10.97
CA PRO A 20 7.09 3.22 12.24
C PRO A 20 6.94 1.72 12.48
N GLU A 21 7.72 1.23 13.43
CA GLU A 21 7.20 0.38 14.50
C GLU A 21 6.05 -0.50 14.01
N MET A 22 6.36 -1.69 13.49
CA MET A 22 5.40 -2.71 13.12
C MET A 22 4.42 -2.85 14.30
N PRO A 23 3.19 -2.27 14.24
CA PRO A 23 2.25 -2.46 15.31
C PRO A 23 1.86 -3.92 15.17
N GLU A 24 2.12 -4.69 16.22
CA GLU A 24 1.67 -6.06 16.39
C GLU A 24 0.22 -6.13 15.90
N LEU A 25 0.06 -6.79 14.75
CA LEU A 25 -1.18 -6.79 13.98
C LEU A 25 -2.30 -7.24 14.90
N SER A 26 -3.16 -6.28 15.26
CA SER A 26 -4.49 -6.55 15.79
C SER A 26 -5.09 -7.63 14.89
N SER A 27 -5.56 -8.71 15.50
CA SER A 27 -5.87 -10.03 14.90
C SER A 27 -7.01 -10.03 13.86
N ASN A 28 -7.29 -8.89 13.26
CA ASN A 28 -8.41 -8.61 12.39
C ASN A 28 -8.03 -7.71 11.20
N ALA A 29 -6.75 -7.42 10.95
CA ALA A 29 -6.31 -6.63 9.80
C ALA A 29 -5.95 -7.50 8.59
N VAL A 30 -6.19 -6.98 7.39
CA VAL A 30 -5.90 -7.62 6.10
C VAL A 30 -4.66 -6.96 5.47
N THR A 31 -3.62 -7.74 5.20
CA THR A 31 -2.38 -7.22 4.61
C THR A 31 -2.35 -7.41 3.10
N PHE A 32 -2.15 -6.35 2.34
CA PHE A 32 -2.00 -6.37 0.88
C PHE A 32 -0.57 -6.04 0.48
N THR A 33 -0.01 -6.83 -0.44
CA THR A 33 1.35 -6.60 -0.97
C THR A 33 1.26 -5.99 -2.36
N PHE A 34 1.67 -4.73 -2.45
CA PHE A 34 1.72 -3.98 -3.68
C PHE A 34 3.15 -3.94 -4.21
N GLN A 35 3.30 -4.21 -5.51
CA GLN A 35 4.53 -3.98 -6.25
C GLN A 35 4.48 -2.56 -6.81
N LEU A 36 5.49 -1.77 -6.46
CA LEU A 36 5.69 -0.40 -6.93
C LEU A 36 6.25 -0.41 -8.35
N SER A 37 6.17 0.73 -9.03
CA SER A 37 6.72 0.90 -10.38
C SER A 37 8.25 0.77 -10.43
N ASP A 38 8.92 1.00 -9.31
CA ASP A 38 10.36 0.80 -9.12
C ASP A 38 10.76 -0.69 -9.02
N GLY A 39 9.79 -1.60 -8.89
CA GLY A 39 10.01 -3.04 -8.69
C GLY A 39 10.09 -3.47 -7.22
N SER A 40 10.15 -2.50 -6.30
CA SER A 40 10.05 -2.73 -4.85
C SER A 40 8.65 -3.21 -4.44
N PHE A 41 8.56 -4.00 -3.36
CA PHE A 41 7.30 -4.47 -2.79
C PHE A 41 6.99 -3.73 -1.49
N LYS A 42 5.73 -3.37 -1.29
CA LYS A 42 5.23 -2.71 -0.09
C LYS A 42 4.00 -3.43 0.45
N ASN A 43 4.09 -3.86 1.71
CA ASN A 43 2.99 -4.47 2.43
C ASN A 43 2.20 -3.39 3.17
N ILE A 44 0.89 -3.39 2.99
CA ILE A 44 -0.02 -2.43 3.62
C ILE A 44 -1.16 -3.19 4.29
N SER A 45 -1.30 -2.96 5.59
CA SER A 45 -2.30 -3.61 6.44
C SER A 45 -3.51 -2.70 6.59
N PHE A 46 -4.70 -3.25 6.40
CA PHE A 46 -5.98 -2.57 6.53
C PHE A 46 -6.78 -3.18 7.67
N ASP A 47 -7.19 -2.40 8.66
CA ASP A 47 -7.97 -2.87 9.81
C ASP A 47 -9.50 -2.70 9.65
N ALA A 48 -9.93 -1.99 8.60
CA ALA A 48 -11.33 -1.68 8.35
C ALA A 48 -11.68 -1.68 6.85
N LYS A 49 -12.98 -1.78 6.55
CA LYS A 49 -13.55 -1.61 5.19
C LYS A 49 -14.49 -0.40 5.15
N PRO A 50 -14.61 0.29 4.00
CA PRO A 50 -13.93 0.04 2.72
C PRO A 50 -12.47 0.49 2.72
N VAL A 51 -11.60 -0.29 2.07
CA VAL A 51 -10.19 0.12 1.84
C VAL A 51 -10.09 1.32 0.90
N GLY A 52 -11.07 1.49 0.00
CA GLY A 52 -11.16 2.61 -0.95
C GLY A 52 -10.09 2.56 -2.05
N ILE A 53 -9.86 1.38 -2.61
CA ILE A 53 -8.95 1.17 -3.74
C ILE A 53 -9.75 0.70 -4.94
N ASP A 54 -9.64 1.42 -6.04
CA ASP A 54 -10.14 1.00 -7.34
C ASP A 54 -9.00 0.40 -8.16
N PHE A 55 -9.24 -0.78 -8.71
CA PHE A 55 -8.31 -1.47 -9.59
C PHE A 55 -8.76 -1.38 -11.04
N PHE A 56 -7.81 -1.39 -11.97
CA PHE A 56 -8.12 -1.61 -13.37
C PHE A 56 -8.70 -3.03 -13.54
N LYS A 57 -9.72 -3.16 -14.39
CA LYS A 57 -10.29 -4.45 -14.82
C LYS A 57 -9.37 -5.18 -15.82
N THR A 58 -8.07 -5.09 -15.59
CA THR A 58 -7.00 -5.63 -16.41
C THR A 58 -6.03 -6.35 -15.51
N THR A 59 -5.41 -7.41 -16.02
CA THR A 59 -4.43 -8.20 -15.29
C THR A 59 -3.03 -7.82 -15.79
N PRO A 60 -2.06 -7.58 -14.89
CA PRO A 60 -2.14 -7.69 -13.43
C PRO A 60 -2.96 -6.55 -12.78
N MET A 61 -3.52 -6.80 -11.59
CA MET A 61 -4.40 -5.87 -10.86
C MET A 61 -3.66 -4.60 -10.45
N ARG A 62 -3.75 -3.58 -11.29
CA ARG A 62 -3.13 -2.28 -11.02
C ARG A 62 -4.12 -1.34 -10.33
N VAL A 63 -3.66 -0.59 -9.34
CA VAL A 63 -4.40 0.49 -8.70
C VAL A 63 -4.67 1.57 -9.74
N LYS A 64 -5.95 1.81 -10.01
CA LYS A 64 -6.45 2.84 -10.90
C LYS A 64 -6.64 4.15 -10.17
N LEU A 65 -7.30 4.08 -9.02
CA LEU A 65 -7.67 5.24 -8.24
C LEU A 65 -7.73 4.84 -6.77
N VAL A 66 -7.42 5.81 -5.92
CA VAL A 66 -7.59 5.67 -4.48
C VAL A 66 -8.64 6.70 -4.10
N ALA A 67 -9.67 6.25 -3.37
CA ALA A 67 -10.75 7.12 -2.97
C ALA A 67 -10.28 8.06 -1.85
N PRO A 68 -10.69 9.35 -1.88
CA PRO A 68 -10.35 10.29 -0.82
C PRO A 68 -10.97 9.87 0.51
N ASP A 69 -10.30 10.22 1.62
CA ASP A 69 -10.70 9.85 2.99
C ASP A 69 -10.71 8.33 3.28
N SER A 70 -10.10 7.54 2.38
CA SER A 70 -10.05 6.09 2.51
C SER A 70 -8.80 5.61 3.25
N LEU A 71 -8.85 4.39 3.78
CA LEU A 71 -7.69 3.78 4.45
C LEU A 71 -6.49 3.65 3.51
N ALA A 72 -6.73 3.39 2.22
CA ALA A 72 -5.66 3.33 1.23
C ALA A 72 -4.97 4.66 0.99
N GLU A 73 -5.70 5.78 1.04
CA GLU A 73 -5.10 7.12 0.98
C GLU A 73 -4.26 7.38 2.23
N LYS A 74 -4.80 7.06 3.41
CA LYS A 74 -4.09 7.18 4.70
C LYS A 74 -2.84 6.30 4.76
N ALA A 75 -2.87 5.13 4.14
CA ALA A 75 -1.72 4.24 4.03
C ALA A 75 -0.69 4.68 2.96
N GLY A 76 -1.01 5.71 2.17
CA GLY A 76 -0.15 6.20 1.10
C GLY A 76 -0.07 5.26 -0.11
N VAL A 77 -1.13 4.49 -0.37
CA VAL A 77 -1.28 3.74 -1.62
C VAL A 77 -1.37 4.74 -2.78
N LEU A 78 -0.60 4.50 -3.84
CA LEU A 78 -0.63 5.36 -5.02
C LEU A 78 -1.19 4.61 -6.24
N PRO A 79 -1.90 5.33 -7.14
CA PRO A 79 -2.28 4.77 -8.43
C PRO A 79 -1.04 4.37 -9.25
N GLY A 80 -1.16 3.26 -9.96
CA GLY A 80 -0.05 2.66 -10.71
C GLY A 80 0.59 1.45 -10.04
N TRP A 81 0.36 1.25 -8.74
CA TRP A 81 0.87 0.08 -8.01
C TRP A 81 0.14 -1.19 -8.41
N VAL A 82 0.83 -2.33 -8.37
CA VAL A 82 0.27 -3.62 -8.78
C VAL A 82 0.07 -4.49 -7.56
N LEU A 83 -1.17 -4.90 -7.29
CA LEU A 83 -1.45 -5.80 -6.18
C LEU A 83 -1.05 -7.22 -6.58
N THR A 84 -0.11 -7.80 -5.84
CA THR A 84 0.44 -9.14 -6.13
C THR A 84 0.01 -10.18 -5.09
N HIS A 85 -0.06 -9.80 -3.82
CA HIS A 85 -0.45 -10.72 -2.74
C HIS A 85 -1.50 -10.10 -1.82
N SER A 86 -2.32 -10.96 -1.22
CA SER A 86 -3.31 -10.62 -0.21
C SER A 86 -3.20 -11.62 0.94
N GLN A 87 -3.07 -11.09 2.16
CA GLN A 87 -2.84 -11.84 3.38
C GLN A 87 -1.61 -12.77 3.32
N GLY A 88 -0.58 -12.36 2.58
CA GLY A 88 0.60 -13.20 2.32
C GLY A 88 0.41 -14.29 1.27
N GLU A 89 -0.79 -14.45 0.70
CA GLU A 89 -1.06 -15.37 -0.39
C GLU A 89 -1.06 -14.66 -1.75
N PRO A 90 -0.47 -15.26 -2.80
CA PRO A 90 -0.49 -14.68 -4.13
C PRO A 90 -1.91 -14.56 -4.66
N LEU A 91 -2.21 -13.42 -5.29
CA LEU A 91 -3.46 -13.26 -6.00
C LEU A 91 -3.42 -14.03 -7.33
N PRO A 92 -4.55 -14.60 -7.75
CA PRO A 92 -4.64 -15.22 -9.06
C PRO A 92 -4.46 -14.17 -10.17
N LEU A 93 -3.96 -14.62 -11.31
CA LEU A 93 -3.78 -13.77 -12.50
C LEU A 93 -5.11 -13.36 -13.15
N ASP A 94 -6.24 -13.88 -12.66
CA ASP A 94 -7.60 -13.54 -13.08
C ASP A 94 -8.20 -12.43 -12.21
N PHE A 95 -8.63 -11.32 -12.84
CA PHE A 95 -9.24 -10.19 -12.14
C PHE A 95 -10.46 -10.60 -11.31
N ASN A 96 -11.36 -11.41 -11.88
CA ASN A 96 -12.55 -11.86 -11.16
C ASN A 96 -12.19 -12.71 -9.94
N ALA A 97 -11.28 -13.69 -10.11
CA ALA A 97 -10.84 -14.55 -9.01
C ALA A 97 -10.13 -13.74 -7.91
N ALA A 98 -9.32 -12.75 -8.29
CA ALA A 98 -8.61 -11.91 -7.36
C ALA A 98 -9.56 -10.97 -6.59
N ILE A 99 -10.54 -10.35 -7.26
CA ILE A 99 -11.61 -9.58 -6.60
C ILE A 99 -12.42 -10.46 -5.64
N LEU A 100 -12.74 -11.70 -6.02
CA LEU A 100 -13.41 -12.67 -5.15
C LEU A 100 -12.57 -12.99 -3.91
N LYS A 101 -11.25 -13.20 -4.06
CA LYS A 101 -10.35 -13.43 -2.93
C LYS A 101 -10.25 -12.21 -2.02
N LEU A 102 -10.07 -11.01 -2.58
CA LEU A 102 -10.03 -9.76 -1.80
C LEU A 102 -11.34 -9.54 -1.05
N SER A 103 -12.48 -9.74 -1.73
CA SER A 103 -13.79 -9.65 -1.10
C SER A 103 -13.90 -10.63 0.05
N LEU A 104 -13.41 -11.88 -0.10
CA LEU A 104 -13.40 -12.92 0.93
C LEU A 104 -12.53 -12.54 2.14
N ASP A 105 -11.31 -12.07 1.91
CA ASP A 105 -10.38 -11.63 2.95
C ASP A 105 -10.98 -10.46 3.76
N LEU A 106 -11.58 -9.50 3.06
CA LEU A 106 -12.25 -8.35 3.66
C LEU A 106 -13.58 -8.68 4.35
N LYS A 107 -14.13 -9.91 4.24
CA LYS A 107 -15.39 -10.28 4.92
C LYS A 107 -15.26 -10.26 6.43
N HIS A 108 -14.07 -10.58 6.93
CA HIS A 108 -13.78 -10.62 8.37
C HIS A 108 -13.49 -9.24 8.95
N LEU A 109 -13.35 -8.22 8.09
CA LEU A 109 -12.97 -6.87 8.46
C LEU A 109 -14.18 -6.07 8.95
N LYS A 110 -13.99 -5.29 10.02
CA LYS A 110 -15.04 -4.43 10.57
C LYS A 110 -15.39 -3.33 9.58
N LEU A 111 -16.68 -3.02 9.45
CA LEU A 111 -17.16 -1.88 8.68
C LEU A 111 -16.92 -0.61 9.51
N VAL A 112 -16.08 0.30 9.04
CA VAL A 112 -15.96 1.63 9.65
C VAL A 112 -17.12 2.49 9.16
N ARG A 113 -17.80 3.19 10.07
CA ARG A 113 -18.96 4.05 9.80
C ARG A 113 -18.56 5.50 9.72
#